data_AF-M3JFL1-F1
#
_entry.id   AF-M3JFL1-F1
#
_cell.length_a   1.000
_cell.length_b   1.000
_cell.length_c   1.000
_cell.angle_alpha   90.00
_cell.angle_beta   90.00
_cell.angle_gamma   90.00
#
_symmetry.space_group_name_H-M   'P 1'
#
loop_
_entity.id
_entity.type
_entity.pdbx_description
1 polymer ?
#
loop_
_entity_poly.entity_id
_entity_poly.type
_entity_poly.pdbx_seq_one_letter_code
_entity_poly.pdbx_strand_id
1 'polypeptide(L)'
;MSSLDKLIKKLENNPKSASFDDVKLLLLNHGYELDHVKGSHHKFKKGGDTIVIPYHKQIKEIHVFTDLSKDKGVMMKKDLNYYLNLPYTITIKRLDDGDYFAQYADIGLTKNNLMAGWGATEAEAIADLKEAFACYVEGALENGESIYEPIDENVKVRINLTIPKGVLNAIDAVTNNRSAWLSELAKKALAVQ
;
A
#
# COMPACT_ATOMS: atom_id res chain seq x y z
N MET A 1 16.36 15.50 -2.81
CA MET A 1 15.26 15.47 -1.82
C MET A 1 15.09 16.85 -1.23
N SER A 2 13.87 17.38 -1.28
CA SER A 2 13.53 18.65 -0.64
C SER A 2 13.57 18.52 0.89
N SER A 3 13.63 19.64 1.60
CA SER A 3 13.58 19.64 3.08
C SER A 3 12.26 19.06 3.61
N LEU A 4 11.17 19.16 2.83
CA LEU A 4 9.87 18.59 3.17
C LEU A 4 9.85 17.06 3.01
N ASP A 5 10.47 16.53 1.95
CA ASP A 5 10.54 15.08 1.72
C ASP A 5 11.34 14.37 2.82
N LYS A 6 12.43 15.00 3.27
CA LYS A 6 13.23 14.50 4.39
C LYS A 6 12.44 14.49 5.70
N LEU A 7 11.57 15.48 5.90
CA LEU A 7 10.72 15.58 7.07
C LEU A 7 9.62 14.51 7.06
N ILE A 8 8.95 14.32 5.92
CA ILE A 8 7.93 13.27 5.75
C ILE A 8 8.56 11.90 6.04
N LYS A 9 9.71 11.59 5.42
CA LYS A 9 10.42 10.32 5.65
C LYS A 9 10.84 10.11 7.12
N LYS A 10 11.24 11.18 7.82
CA LYS A 10 11.55 11.14 9.25
C LYS A 10 10.31 10.81 10.10
N LEU A 11 9.16 11.35 9.74
CA LEU A 11 7.89 11.13 10.45
C LEU A 11 7.29 9.75 10.18
N GLU A 12 7.43 9.23 8.96
CA GLU A 12 7.04 7.87 8.59
C GLU A 12 7.86 6.81 9.31
N ASN A 13 9.18 7.03 9.42
CA ASN A 13 10.08 6.11 10.13
C ASN A 13 9.92 6.16 11.66
N ASN A 14 9.29 7.21 12.21
CA ASN A 14 9.08 7.34 13.64
C ASN A 14 7.71 7.99 13.97
N PRO A 15 6.61 7.25 13.74
CA PRO A 15 5.25 7.80 13.76
C PRO A 15 4.73 8.10 15.18
N LYS A 16 5.48 7.72 16.22
CA LYS A 16 5.08 7.86 17.63
C LYS A 16 5.83 8.95 18.39
N SER A 17 6.78 9.66 17.75
CA SER A 17 7.61 10.65 18.43
C SER A 17 7.83 11.95 17.65
N ALA A 18 6.87 12.36 16.80
CA ALA A 18 7.01 13.64 16.11
C ALA A 18 7.01 14.81 17.09
N SER A 19 7.92 15.75 16.82
CA SER A 19 7.94 17.03 17.51
C SER A 19 6.82 17.93 17.00
N PHE A 20 6.42 18.88 17.84
CA PHE A 20 5.44 19.90 17.45
C PHE A 20 5.89 20.67 16.20
N ASP A 21 7.19 21.00 16.10
CA ASP A 21 7.71 21.77 14.97
C ASP A 21 7.66 20.99 13.66
N ASP A 22 7.91 19.68 13.71
CA ASP A 22 7.77 18.80 12.55
C ASP A 22 6.30 18.79 12.04
N VAL A 23 5.33 18.65 12.95
CA VAL A 23 3.89 18.63 12.61
C VAL A 23 3.40 20.01 12.17
N LYS A 24 3.89 21.09 12.80
CA LYS A 24 3.61 22.46 12.40
C LYS A 24 4.13 22.74 10.98
N LEU A 25 5.36 22.33 10.68
CA LEU A 25 5.92 22.53 9.34
C LEU A 25 5.14 21.75 8.30
N LEU A 26 4.70 20.52 8.61
CA LEU A 26 3.81 19.74 7.77
C LEU A 26 2.49 20.51 7.51
N LEU A 27 1.80 20.96 8.57
CA LEU A 27 0.53 21.68 8.46
C LEU A 27 0.65 22.96 7.62
N LEU A 28 1.68 23.78 7.87
CA LEU A 28 1.93 25.01 7.12
C LEU A 28 2.19 24.71 5.63
N ASN A 29 3.00 23.69 5.32
CA ASN A 29 3.22 23.27 3.93
C ASN A 29 1.95 22.73 3.26
N HIS A 30 1.03 22.14 4.04
CA HIS A 30 -0.27 21.69 3.55
C HIS A 30 -1.31 22.82 3.44
N GLY A 31 -0.93 24.07 3.69
CA GLY A 31 -1.79 25.25 3.56
C GLY A 31 -2.73 25.46 4.74
N TYR A 32 -2.42 24.87 5.89
CA TYR A 32 -3.04 25.26 7.16
C TYR A 32 -2.35 26.50 7.70
N GLU A 33 -3.13 27.36 8.32
CA GLU A 33 -2.64 28.56 9.00
C GLU A 33 -2.86 28.41 10.49
N LEU A 34 -1.95 28.98 11.29
CA LEU A 34 -2.11 29.01 12.75
C LEU A 34 -3.21 30.02 13.10
N ASP A 35 -4.35 29.53 13.56
CA ASP A 35 -5.57 30.31 13.83
C ASP A 35 -5.58 30.86 15.26
N HIS A 36 -5.33 30.01 16.26
CA HIS A 36 -5.38 30.41 17.68
C HIS A 36 -4.47 29.55 18.57
N VAL A 37 -3.92 30.16 19.61
CA VAL A 37 -3.11 29.47 20.63
C VAL A 37 -3.77 29.66 21.99
N LYS A 38 -4.10 28.55 22.66
CA LYS A 38 -4.68 28.57 24.02
C LYS A 38 -3.93 27.59 24.91
N GLY A 39 -3.10 28.14 25.79
CA GLY A 39 -2.21 27.34 26.65
C GLY A 39 -1.28 26.47 25.80
N SER A 40 -1.29 25.15 26.05
CA SER A 40 -0.46 24.20 25.32
C SER A 40 -1.04 23.72 23.99
N HIS A 41 -2.23 24.17 23.57
CA HIS A 41 -2.89 23.71 22.35
C HIS A 41 -2.86 24.78 21.26
N HIS A 42 -2.40 24.39 20.08
CA HIS A 42 -2.32 25.23 18.88
C HIS A 42 -3.35 24.76 17.87
N LYS A 43 -4.23 25.67 17.48
CA LYS A 43 -5.27 25.42 16.48
C LYS A 43 -4.80 25.90 15.12
N PHE A 44 -4.87 25.01 14.14
CA PHE A 44 -4.58 25.24 12.74
C PHE A 44 -5.88 25.16 11.94
N LYS A 45 -6.05 26.03 10.96
CA LYS A 45 -7.26 26.10 10.13
C LYS A 45 -6.91 26.13 8.65
N LYS A 46 -7.73 25.48 7.83
CA LYS A 46 -7.67 25.56 6.37
C LYS A 46 -9.10 25.47 5.82
N GLY A 47 -9.62 26.57 5.30
CA GLY A 47 -11.03 26.62 4.87
C GLY A 47 -11.98 26.31 6.03
N GLY A 48 -12.77 25.23 5.91
CA GLY A 48 -13.66 24.72 6.96
C GLY A 48 -13.00 23.78 7.97
N ASP A 49 -11.80 23.28 7.67
CA ASP A 49 -11.12 22.26 8.49
C ASP A 49 -10.32 22.88 9.62
N THR A 50 -10.33 22.21 10.76
CA THR A 50 -9.63 22.63 11.98
C THR A 50 -8.89 21.47 12.61
N ILE A 51 -7.61 21.67 12.92
CA ILE A 51 -6.76 20.71 13.62
C ILE A 51 -6.20 21.37 14.87
N VAL A 52 -6.25 20.69 16.02
CA VAL A 52 -5.68 21.20 17.27
C VAL A 52 -4.59 20.25 17.73
N ILE A 53 -3.36 20.75 17.86
CA ILE A 53 -2.21 19.96 18.31
C ILE A 53 -1.64 20.47 19.65
N PRO A 54 -1.23 19.57 20.56
CA PRO A 54 -0.55 19.94 21.79
C PRO A 54 0.94 20.26 21.54
N TYR A 55 1.47 21.27 22.22
CA TYR A 55 2.85 21.76 22.09
C TYR A 55 3.85 20.99 22.96
N HIS A 56 3.44 20.60 24.18
CA HIS A 56 4.35 20.05 25.20
C HIS A 56 4.33 18.53 25.36
N LYS A 57 3.60 17.80 24.51
CA LYS A 57 3.54 16.34 24.55
C LYS A 57 3.98 15.79 23.20
N GLN A 58 4.84 14.77 23.23
CA GLN A 58 5.14 13.98 22.02
C GLN A 58 3.80 13.50 21.45
N ILE A 59 3.58 13.75 20.15
CA ILE A 59 2.34 13.38 19.49
C ILE A 59 2.43 11.87 19.21
N LYS A 60 1.77 11.08 20.07
CA LYS A 60 1.89 9.62 20.08
C LYS A 60 1.13 8.92 18.95
N GLU A 61 0.28 9.64 18.22
CA GLU A 61 -0.56 9.11 17.14
C GLU A 61 -0.60 10.09 15.95
N ILE A 62 0.35 9.97 15.03
CA ILE A 62 0.39 10.74 13.77
C ILE A 62 -0.58 10.21 12.72
N HIS A 63 -1.29 9.10 12.98
CA HIS A 63 -2.22 8.48 12.03
C HIS A 63 -3.28 9.45 11.46
N VAL A 64 -3.63 10.50 12.21
CA VAL A 64 -4.56 11.56 11.76
C VAL A 64 -3.96 12.45 10.66
N PHE A 65 -2.63 12.58 10.57
CA PHE A 65 -1.95 13.38 9.55
C PHE A 65 -1.70 12.61 8.25
N THR A 66 -1.60 11.29 8.31
CA THR A 66 -1.60 10.42 7.11
C THR A 66 -2.95 10.41 6.38
N ASP A 67 -4.03 10.90 6.99
CA ASP A 67 -5.31 11.10 6.31
C ASP A 67 -5.39 12.46 5.60
N LEU A 68 -4.65 13.47 6.06
CA LEU A 68 -4.58 14.79 5.41
C LEU A 68 -3.83 14.78 4.07
N SER A 69 -3.06 13.73 3.80
CA SER A 69 -2.46 13.48 2.48
C SER A 69 -3.45 12.89 1.47
N LYS A 70 -4.63 12.40 1.92
CA LYS A 70 -5.65 11.80 1.03
C LYS A 70 -6.58 12.83 0.39
N ASP A 71 -6.76 13.99 1.03
CA ASP A 71 -7.85 14.94 0.67
C ASP A 71 -7.42 16.08 -0.28
N LYS A 72 -6.16 16.08 -0.71
CA LYS A 72 -5.79 16.66 -2.00
C LYS A 72 -5.29 15.51 -2.84
N GLY A 73 -5.62 15.48 -4.13
CA GLY A 73 -5.06 14.58 -5.14
C GLY A 73 -3.54 14.76 -5.35
N VAL A 74 -2.78 14.77 -4.27
CA VAL A 74 -1.39 14.37 -4.20
C VAL A 74 -1.45 12.87 -4.40
N MET A 75 -1.31 12.43 -5.64
CA MET A 75 -0.95 11.05 -5.93
C MET A 75 0.18 10.71 -4.96
N MET A 76 -0.05 9.79 -4.02
CA MET A 76 1.06 9.18 -3.29
C MET A 76 2.03 8.74 -4.37
N LYS A 77 3.19 9.38 -4.42
CA LYS A 77 4.18 9.09 -5.44
C LYS A 77 4.65 7.70 -5.08
N LYS A 78 4.07 6.68 -5.73
CA LYS A 78 4.37 5.27 -5.50
C LYS A 78 5.85 5.11 -5.84
N ASP A 79 6.68 5.19 -4.82
CA ASP A 79 8.13 5.20 -4.96
C ASP A 79 8.65 3.76 -4.84
N LEU A 80 9.95 3.58 -5.07
CA LEU A 80 10.59 2.29 -4.97
C LEU A 80 10.26 1.58 -3.63
N ASN A 81 10.35 2.32 -2.52
CA ASN A 81 10.14 1.76 -1.20
C ASN A 81 8.68 1.32 -0.97
N TYR A 82 7.71 2.02 -1.55
CA TYR A 82 6.31 1.59 -1.54
C TYR A 82 6.16 0.18 -2.12
N TYR A 83 6.65 -0.05 -3.35
CA TYR A 83 6.51 -1.35 -4.00
C TYR A 83 7.33 -2.44 -3.32
N LEU A 84 8.55 -2.16 -2.86
CA LEU A 84 9.38 -3.16 -2.18
C LEU A 84 8.78 -3.70 -0.87
N ASN A 85 7.87 -2.96 -0.23
CA ASN A 85 7.23 -3.35 1.02
C ASN A 85 5.81 -3.94 0.83
N LEU A 86 5.33 -4.04 -0.41
CA LEU A 86 4.04 -4.68 -0.67
C LEU A 86 4.13 -6.20 -0.38
N PRO A 87 3.03 -6.81 0.07
CA PRO A 87 2.99 -8.22 0.48
C PRO A 87 2.95 -9.17 -0.73
N TYR A 88 3.94 -9.09 -1.62
CA TYR A 88 4.09 -10.04 -2.73
C TYR A 88 4.45 -11.43 -2.22
N THR A 89 3.91 -12.45 -2.88
CA THR A 89 4.20 -13.85 -2.54
C THR A 89 5.44 -14.31 -3.28
N ILE A 90 6.41 -14.90 -2.57
CA ILE A 90 7.62 -15.48 -3.15
C ILE A 90 7.52 -17.01 -3.08
N THR A 91 7.81 -17.68 -4.19
CA THR A 91 7.97 -19.13 -4.27
C THR A 91 9.44 -19.48 -4.39
N ILE A 92 9.86 -20.50 -3.65
CA ILE A 92 11.24 -20.98 -3.61
C ILE A 92 11.26 -22.45 -3.99
N LYS A 93 12.20 -22.83 -4.85
CA LYS A 93 12.43 -24.22 -5.25
C LYS A 93 13.91 -24.54 -5.14
N ARG A 94 14.22 -25.68 -4.54
CA ARG A 94 15.57 -26.24 -4.57
C ARG A 94 15.79 -26.94 -5.92
N LEU A 95 16.92 -26.66 -6.55
CA LEU A 95 17.34 -27.21 -7.82
C LEU A 95 18.20 -28.47 -7.63
N ASP A 96 18.35 -29.25 -8.70
CA ASP A 96 19.08 -30.52 -8.69
C ASP A 96 20.60 -30.34 -8.47
N ASP A 97 21.14 -29.17 -8.80
CA ASP A 97 22.54 -28.76 -8.55
C ASP A 97 22.80 -28.35 -7.10
N GLY A 98 21.75 -28.25 -6.28
CA GLY A 98 21.81 -27.89 -4.87
C GLY A 98 21.49 -26.43 -4.57
N ASP A 99 21.42 -25.57 -5.59
CA ASP A 99 21.08 -24.16 -5.45
C ASP A 99 19.56 -23.96 -5.28
N TYR A 100 19.19 -22.73 -4.92
CA TYR A 100 17.81 -22.31 -4.73
C TYR A 100 17.42 -21.30 -5.79
N PHE A 101 16.22 -21.49 -6.32
CA PHE A 101 15.55 -20.60 -7.25
C PHE A 101 14.38 -19.91 -6.55
N ALA A 102 14.30 -18.59 -6.63
CA ALA A 102 13.21 -17.78 -6.09
C ALA A 102 12.50 -16.99 -7.20
N GLN A 103 11.18 -16.91 -7.15
CA GLN A 103 10.37 -16.07 -8.06
C GLN A 103 9.10 -15.58 -7.35
N TYR A 104 8.51 -14.48 -7.83
CA TYR A 104 7.18 -14.05 -7.38
C TYR A 104 6.06 -14.97 -7.90
N ALA A 105 5.04 -15.21 -7.08
CA ALA A 105 3.87 -16.01 -7.44
C ALA A 105 2.75 -15.18 -8.09
N ASP A 106 2.79 -13.87 -7.89
CA ASP A 106 1.79 -12.93 -8.42
C ASP A 106 1.80 -12.94 -9.96
N ILE A 107 0.82 -13.60 -10.56
CA ILE A 107 0.73 -13.78 -12.02
C ILE A 107 0.71 -12.43 -12.74
N GLY A 108 0.02 -11.44 -12.20
CA GLY A 108 -0.02 -10.10 -12.80
C GLY A 108 1.34 -9.41 -12.83
N LEU A 109 2.24 -9.75 -11.90
CA LEU A 109 3.62 -9.24 -11.88
C LEU A 109 4.52 -10.01 -12.85
N THR A 110 4.37 -11.34 -12.94
CA THR A 110 5.26 -12.24 -13.69
C THR A 110 4.84 -12.49 -15.15
N LYS A 111 3.59 -12.17 -15.52
CA LYS A 111 3.04 -12.45 -16.86
C LYS A 111 3.90 -11.92 -18.01
N ASN A 112 4.46 -10.73 -17.85
CA ASN A 112 5.26 -10.06 -18.87
C ASN A 112 6.71 -9.81 -18.42
N ASN A 113 7.06 -10.18 -17.19
CA ASN A 113 8.35 -9.89 -16.59
C ASN A 113 8.96 -11.17 -16.02
N LEU A 114 10.08 -11.58 -16.60
CA LEU A 114 10.87 -12.66 -16.03
C LEU A 114 11.75 -12.09 -14.92
N MET A 115 11.29 -12.19 -13.68
CA MET A 115 12.07 -11.83 -12.48
C MET A 115 12.30 -13.09 -11.65
N ALA A 116 13.57 -13.42 -11.46
CA ALA A 116 14.02 -14.57 -10.70
C ALA A 116 15.27 -14.20 -9.91
N GLY A 117 15.51 -14.93 -8.83
CA GLY A 117 16.75 -14.87 -8.06
C GLY A 117 17.31 -16.26 -7.83
N TRP A 118 18.64 -16.35 -7.72
CA TRP A 118 19.37 -17.59 -7.45
C TRP A 118 20.29 -17.44 -6.25
N GLY A 119 20.57 -18.55 -5.56
CA GLY A 119 21.54 -18.56 -4.47
C GLY A 119 21.82 -19.96 -3.93
N ALA A 120 22.96 -20.13 -3.25
CA ALA A 120 23.30 -21.40 -2.61
C ALA A 120 22.42 -21.67 -1.37
N THR A 121 21.74 -20.63 -0.88
CA THR A 121 20.75 -20.70 0.20
C THR A 121 19.44 -20.04 -0.18
N GLU A 122 18.35 -20.41 0.51
CA GLU A 122 17.04 -19.75 0.37
C GLU A 122 17.13 -18.24 0.57
N ALA A 123 17.92 -17.79 1.56
CA ALA A 123 18.07 -16.38 1.87
C ALA A 123 18.79 -15.60 0.75
N GLU A 124 19.82 -16.19 0.15
CA GLU A 124 20.52 -15.61 -0.99
C GLU A 124 19.62 -15.49 -2.21
N ALA A 125 18.86 -16.53 -2.54
CA ALA A 125 17.92 -16.50 -3.66
C ALA A 125 16.81 -15.44 -3.47
N ILE A 126 16.31 -15.27 -2.24
CA ILE A 126 15.34 -14.20 -1.92
C ILE A 126 15.98 -12.81 -2.04
N ALA A 127 17.23 -12.64 -1.59
CA ALA A 127 17.93 -11.37 -1.67
C ALA A 127 18.15 -10.96 -3.13
N ASP A 128 18.66 -11.89 -3.95
CA ASP A 128 18.87 -11.71 -5.39
C ASP A 128 17.55 -11.38 -6.12
N LEU A 129 16.46 -12.08 -5.79
CA LEU A 129 15.12 -11.78 -6.32
C LEU A 129 14.65 -10.36 -5.96
N LYS A 130 14.90 -9.89 -4.72
CA LYS A 130 14.52 -8.55 -4.28
C LYS A 130 15.34 -7.47 -4.98
N GLU A 131 16.60 -7.73 -5.27
CA GLU A 131 17.44 -6.82 -6.08
C GLU A 131 16.94 -6.73 -7.52
N ALA A 132 16.63 -7.88 -8.13
CA ALA A 132 16.00 -7.93 -9.46
C ALA A 132 14.67 -7.16 -9.49
N PHE A 133 13.85 -7.29 -8.44
CA PHE A 133 12.60 -6.54 -8.31
C PHE A 133 12.82 -5.04 -8.15
N ALA A 134 13.81 -4.62 -7.35
CA ALA A 134 14.14 -3.21 -7.20
C ALA A 134 14.54 -2.58 -8.54
N CYS A 135 15.38 -3.27 -9.33
CA CYS A 135 15.77 -2.84 -10.66
C CYS A 135 14.57 -2.68 -11.60
N TYR A 136 13.64 -3.64 -11.58
CA TYR A 136 12.39 -3.56 -12.35
C TYR A 136 11.53 -2.36 -11.94
N VAL A 137 11.32 -2.15 -10.64
CA VAL A 137 10.51 -1.04 -10.12
C VAL A 137 11.12 0.31 -10.46
N GLU A 138 12.44 0.46 -10.34
CA GLU A 138 13.14 1.69 -10.73
C GLU A 138 12.91 2.02 -12.21
N GLY A 139 13.14 1.06 -13.11
CA GLY A 139 12.93 1.26 -14.54
C GLY A 139 11.47 1.56 -14.90
N ALA A 140 10.53 0.82 -14.32
CA ALA A 140 9.10 1.06 -14.54
C ALA A 140 8.66 2.44 -14.04
N LEU A 141 9.20 2.92 -12.91
CA LEU A 141 8.93 4.27 -12.40
C LEU A 141 9.53 5.37 -13.28
N GLU A 142 10.72 5.18 -13.83
CA GLU A 142 11.36 6.11 -14.75
C GLU A 142 10.59 6.24 -16.07
N ASN A 143 10.09 5.11 -16.59
CA ASN A 143 9.31 5.06 -17.82
C ASN A 143 7.83 5.44 -17.63
N GLY A 144 7.36 5.62 -16.39
CA GLY A 144 5.96 5.90 -16.08
C GLY A 144 5.02 4.71 -16.35
N GLU A 145 5.55 3.49 -16.29
CA GLU A 145 4.82 2.24 -16.48
C GLU A 145 4.00 1.87 -15.24
N SER A 146 2.88 1.17 -15.45
CA SER A 146 2.04 0.68 -14.36
C SER A 146 2.62 -0.60 -13.78
N ILE A 147 3.04 -0.55 -12.51
CA ILE A 147 3.52 -1.71 -11.77
C ILE A 147 2.33 -2.46 -11.17
N TYR A 148 2.30 -3.78 -11.32
CA TYR A 148 1.26 -4.63 -10.72
C TYR A 148 1.38 -4.61 -9.20
N GLU A 149 0.28 -4.38 -8.49
CA GLU A 149 0.20 -4.46 -7.02
C GLU A 149 -0.45 -5.79 -6.62
N PRO A 150 0.03 -6.45 -5.54
CA PRO A 150 -0.60 -7.66 -5.05
C PRO A 150 -2.02 -7.33 -4.57
N ILE A 151 -2.98 -8.13 -5.01
CA ILE A 151 -4.37 -7.98 -4.62
C ILE A 151 -4.49 -8.49 -3.18
N ASP A 152 -4.85 -7.63 -2.23
CA ASP A 152 -5.28 -8.12 -0.93
C ASP A 152 -6.61 -8.87 -1.11
N GLU A 153 -6.55 -10.21 -1.02
CA GLU A 153 -7.71 -11.09 -1.15
C GLU A 153 -8.81 -10.79 -0.12
N ASN A 154 -8.49 -10.09 0.97
CA ASN A 154 -9.46 -9.69 1.98
C ASN A 154 -10.20 -8.39 1.62
N VAL A 155 -9.71 -7.62 0.66
CA VAL A 155 -10.36 -6.39 0.21
C VAL A 155 -11.60 -6.74 -0.61
N LYS A 156 -12.75 -6.53 0.02
CA LYS A 156 -14.06 -6.75 -0.61
C LYS A 156 -14.47 -5.51 -1.39
N VAL A 157 -14.55 -5.64 -2.71
CA VAL A 157 -15.11 -4.59 -3.58
C VAL A 157 -16.59 -4.88 -3.84
N ARG A 158 -17.45 -3.86 -3.66
CA ARG A 158 -18.87 -3.97 -4.01
C ARG A 158 -19.07 -3.71 -5.50
N ILE A 159 -19.64 -4.69 -6.19
CA ILE A 159 -19.98 -4.59 -7.61
C ILE A 159 -21.49 -4.63 -7.82
N ASN A 160 -21.97 -3.97 -8.88
CA ASN A 160 -23.36 -4.06 -9.33
C ASN A 160 -23.43 -5.02 -10.52
N LEU A 161 -24.38 -5.96 -10.50
CA LEU A 161 -24.53 -6.99 -11.52
C LEU A 161 -26.00 -7.05 -11.98
N THR A 162 -26.19 -7.36 -13.27
CA THR A 162 -27.52 -7.66 -13.82
C THR A 162 -27.61 -9.16 -14.07
N ILE A 163 -28.61 -9.82 -13.48
CA ILE A 163 -28.85 -11.26 -13.64
C ILE A 163 -30.35 -11.55 -13.80
N PRO A 164 -30.74 -12.61 -14.54
CA PRO A 164 -32.13 -13.00 -14.66
C PRO A 164 -32.78 -13.31 -13.30
N LYS A 165 -34.03 -12.90 -13.12
CA LYS A 165 -34.76 -13.09 -11.85
C LYS A 165 -34.85 -14.55 -11.41
N GLY A 166 -35.05 -15.47 -12.36
CA GLY A 166 -35.09 -16.91 -12.07
C GLY A 166 -33.75 -17.44 -11.51
N VAL A 167 -32.63 -16.95 -12.04
CA VAL A 167 -31.29 -17.32 -11.57
C VAL A 167 -31.04 -16.75 -10.17
N LEU A 168 -31.42 -15.49 -9.93
CA LEU A 168 -31.33 -14.90 -8.60
C LEU A 168 -32.12 -15.70 -7.55
N ASN A 169 -33.35 -16.09 -7.86
CA ASN A 169 -34.17 -16.90 -6.96
C ASN A 169 -33.54 -18.27 -6.67
N ALA A 170 -32.93 -18.89 -7.67
CA ALA A 170 -32.24 -20.17 -7.49
C ALA A 170 -31.00 -20.03 -6.60
N ILE A 171 -30.23 -18.93 -6.73
CA ILE A 171 -29.10 -18.62 -5.86
C ILE A 171 -29.59 -18.42 -4.42
N ASP A 172 -30.67 -17.66 -4.24
CA ASP A 172 -31.26 -17.39 -2.91
C ASP A 172 -31.75 -18.65 -2.20
N ALA A 173 -32.18 -19.66 -2.96
CA ALA A 173 -32.62 -20.94 -2.40
C ALA A 173 -31.46 -21.79 -1.87
N VAL A 174 -30.23 -21.58 -2.34
CA VAL A 174 -29.06 -22.39 -1.98
C VAL A 174 -28.08 -21.67 -1.05
N THR A 175 -28.17 -20.35 -0.90
CA THR A 175 -27.28 -19.58 -0.03
C THR A 175 -27.95 -18.35 0.58
N ASN A 176 -27.57 -18.05 1.82
CA ASN A 176 -27.91 -16.78 2.49
C ASN A 176 -26.86 -15.68 2.23
N ASN A 177 -25.77 -16.01 1.54
CA ASN A 177 -24.68 -15.09 1.21
C ASN A 177 -24.30 -15.23 -0.27
N ARG A 178 -24.95 -14.40 -1.10
CA ARG A 178 -24.73 -14.35 -2.55
C ARG A 178 -23.29 -14.04 -2.91
N SER A 179 -22.66 -13.10 -2.20
CA SER A 179 -21.28 -12.67 -2.49
C SER A 179 -20.29 -13.81 -2.30
N ALA A 180 -20.35 -14.50 -1.15
CA ALA A 180 -19.46 -15.64 -0.89
C ALA A 180 -19.67 -16.77 -1.90
N TRP A 181 -20.94 -17.08 -2.23
CA TRP A 181 -21.26 -18.12 -3.19
C TRP A 181 -20.74 -17.81 -4.61
N LEU A 182 -20.96 -16.58 -5.09
CA LEU A 182 -20.44 -16.13 -6.38
C LEU A 182 -18.91 -16.09 -6.41
N SER A 183 -18.27 -15.67 -5.31
CA SER A 183 -16.80 -15.68 -5.19
C SER A 183 -16.22 -17.09 -5.32
N GLU A 184 -16.78 -18.07 -4.61
CA GLU A 184 -16.31 -19.47 -4.69
C GLU A 184 -16.53 -20.07 -6.09
N LEU A 185 -17.65 -19.73 -6.73
CA LEU A 185 -17.92 -20.15 -8.12
C LEU A 185 -16.94 -19.52 -9.11
N ALA A 186 -16.62 -18.24 -8.94
CA ALA A 186 -15.64 -17.54 -9.75
C ALA A 186 -14.23 -18.14 -9.57
N LYS A 187 -13.80 -18.42 -8.34
CA LYS A 187 -12.52 -19.10 -8.07
C LYS A 187 -12.42 -20.44 -8.79
N LYS A 188 -13.48 -21.26 -8.72
CA LYS A 188 -13.54 -22.55 -9.43
C LYS A 188 -13.48 -22.39 -10.95
N ALA A 189 -14.18 -21.40 -11.51
CA ALA A 189 -14.20 -21.14 -12.94
C ALA A 189 -12.88 -20.57 -13.47
N LEU A 190 -12.19 -19.75 -12.66
CA LEU A 190 -10.92 -19.14 -13.01
C LEU A 190 -9.73 -20.09 -12.84
N ALA A 191 -9.91 -21.19 -12.09
CA ALA A 191 -8.88 -22.21 -11.86
C ALA A 191 -7.48 -21.60 -11.62
N VAL A 192 -7.40 -20.64 -10.69
CA VAL A 192 -6.15 -20.38 -9.97
C VAL A 192 -5.97 -21.59 -9.06
N GLN A 193 -5.12 -22.52 -9.48
CA GLN A 193 -4.48 -23.48 -8.58
C GLN A 193 -3.43 -22.76 -7.74
#